data_AF-A0A6V7I6Q0-F1
#
_entry.id   AF-A0A6V7I6Q0-F1
#
_cell.length_a   1.000
_cell.length_b   1.000
_cell.length_c   1.000
_cell.angle_alpha   90.00
_cell.angle_beta   90.00
_cell.angle_gamma   90.00
#
_symmetry.space_group_name_H-M   'P 1'
#
loop_
_entity.id
_entity.type
_entity.pdbx_description
1 polymer ?
#
loop_
_entity_poly.entity_id
_entity_poly.type
_entity_poly.pdbx_seq_one_letter_code
_entity_poly.pdbx_strand_id
1 'polypeptide(L)'
;RKYTTKSDVWAFAVTLWEILNLGRHVPYEDLTDEEVIDNLQQHHQNNSRCSTLTDNSNEIKILFEYLPKPTTSSKDIYDLMLECWRRDENARPTFREITLFLQRKNLGYAPTC
;
A
#
# COMPACT_ATOMS: atom_id res chain seq x y z
N ARG A 1 2.71 -2.35 -20.01
CA ARG A 1 3.47 -2.14 -18.75
C ARG A 1 4.02 -0.72 -18.77
N LYS A 2 3.61 0.16 -17.85
CA LYS A 2 4.08 1.56 -17.74
C LYS A 2 4.87 1.70 -16.45
N TYR A 3 6.14 2.07 -16.53
CA TYR A 3 6.99 2.33 -15.37
C TYR A 3 7.24 3.83 -15.25
N THR A 4 7.11 4.35 -14.04
CA THR A 4 7.33 5.76 -13.72
C THR A 4 7.92 5.88 -12.32
N THR A 5 8.48 7.04 -11.99
CA THR A 5 8.86 7.34 -10.60
C THR A 5 7.68 7.18 -9.63
N LYS A 6 6.44 7.38 -10.10
CA LYS A 6 5.23 7.18 -9.31
C LYS A 6 4.88 5.69 -9.12
N SER A 7 5.24 4.80 -10.05
CA SER A 7 5.18 3.35 -9.80
C SER A 7 6.26 2.92 -8.80
N ASP A 8 7.43 3.55 -8.81
CA ASP A 8 8.48 3.27 -7.82
C ASP A 8 8.05 3.70 -6.41
N VAL A 9 7.29 4.79 -6.28
CA VAL A 9 6.67 5.21 -5.00
C VAL A 9 5.71 4.14 -4.46
N TRP A 10 4.94 3.48 -5.33
CA TRP A 10 4.08 2.37 -4.92
C TRP A 10 4.91 1.20 -4.38
N ALA A 11 5.92 0.78 -5.15
CA ALA A 11 6.81 -0.31 -4.77
C ALA A 11 7.56 0.00 -3.46
N PHE A 12 8.00 1.25 -3.28
CA PHE A 12 8.62 1.69 -2.02
C PHE A 12 7.72 1.48 -0.81
N ALA A 13 6.41 1.75 -0.91
CA ALA A 13 5.50 1.52 0.21
C ALA A 13 5.32 0.02 0.52
N VAL A 14 5.37 -0.85 -0.49
CA VAL A 14 5.46 -2.31 -0.28
C VAL A 14 6.75 -2.65 0.46
N THR A 15 7.89 -2.12 0.02
CA THR A 15 9.18 -2.32 0.71
C THR A 15 9.18 -1.81 2.14
N LEU A 16 8.55 -0.66 2.40
CA LEU A 16 8.40 -0.13 3.75
C LEU A 16 7.53 -1.04 4.62
N TRP A 17 6.46 -1.60 4.05
CA TRP A 17 5.63 -2.61 4.71
C TRP A 17 6.43 -3.87 5.05
N GLU A 18 7.26 -4.36 4.13
CA GLU A 18 8.16 -5.50 4.37
C GLU A 18 9.16 -5.21 5.48
N ILE A 19 9.80 -4.02 5.48
CA ILE A 19 10.74 -3.58 6.51
C ILE A 19 10.06 -3.57 7.90
N LEU A 20 8.85 -3.02 8.01
CA LEU A 20 8.14 -2.93 9.30
C LEU A 20 7.63 -4.29 9.81
N ASN A 21 7.36 -5.23 8.90
CA ASN A 21 7.10 -6.63 9.24
C ASN A 21 8.38 -7.48 9.37
N LEU A 22 9.57 -6.87 9.27
CA LEU A 22 10.87 -7.54 9.36
C LEU A 22 11.02 -8.69 8.34
N GLY A 23 10.35 -8.58 7.19
CA GLY A 23 10.34 -9.61 6.15
C GLY A 23 9.69 -10.94 6.56
N ARG A 24 8.91 -10.97 7.66
CA ARG A 24 8.27 -12.21 8.15
C ARG A 24 7.01 -12.59 7.39
N HIS A 25 6.35 -11.61 6.81
CA HIS A 25 5.11 -11.78 6.05
C HIS A 25 5.37 -11.42 4.59
N VAL A 26 4.76 -12.19 3.69
CA VAL A 26 4.80 -11.91 2.25
C VAL A 26 3.67 -10.93 1.94
N PRO A 27 3.90 -9.89 1.11
CA PRO A 27 2.82 -9.04 0.65
C PRO A 27 1.71 -9.87 0.00
N TYR A 28 0.47 -9.71 0.46
CA TYR A 28 -0.68 -10.46 -0.01
C TYR A 28 -0.56 -11.99 0.20
N GLU A 29 -0.10 -12.44 1.37
CA GLU A 29 0.13 -13.86 1.68
C GLU A 29 -1.08 -14.79 1.47
N ASP A 30 -2.29 -14.25 1.56
CA ASP A 30 -3.54 -15.00 1.38
C ASP A 30 -4.05 -15.04 -0.06
N LEU A 31 -3.38 -14.35 -1.00
CA LEU A 31 -3.78 -14.27 -2.40
C LEU A 31 -2.79 -14.99 -3.31
N THR A 32 -3.31 -15.67 -4.33
CA THR A 32 -2.53 -16.17 -5.46
C THR A 32 -2.08 -15.03 -6.38
N ASP A 33 -1.05 -15.28 -7.21
CA ASP A 33 -0.57 -14.29 -8.18
C ASP A 33 -1.69 -13.76 -9.10
N GLU A 34 -2.62 -14.63 -9.50
CA GLU A 34 -3.78 -14.26 -10.31
C GLU A 34 -4.76 -13.36 -9.54
N GLU A 35 -5.05 -13.69 -8.29
CA GLU A 35 -5.90 -12.87 -7.41
C GLU A 35 -5.28 -11.52 -7.09
N VAL A 36 -3.96 -11.44 -6.95
CA VAL A 36 -3.24 -10.16 -6.77
C VAL A 36 -3.39 -9.29 -8.03
N ILE A 37 -3.26 -9.87 -9.22
CA ILE A 37 -3.47 -9.15 -10.48
C ILE A 37 -4.91 -8.62 -10.55
N ASP A 38 -5.89 -9.45 -10.23
CA ASP A 38 -7.31 -9.06 -10.25
C ASP A 38 -7.63 -7.97 -9.23
N ASN A 39 -7.07 -8.09 -8.01
CA ASN A 39 -7.15 -7.08 -6.97
C ASN A 39 -6.62 -5.73 -7.50
N LEU A 40 -5.38 -5.68 -8.01
CA LEU A 40 -4.78 -4.46 -8.56
C LEU A 40 -5.58 -3.90 -9.75
N GLN A 41 -6.13 -4.75 -10.62
CA GLN A 41 -6.99 -4.30 -11.72
C GLN A 41 -8.27 -3.63 -11.22
N GLN A 42 -8.90 -4.16 -10.17
CA GLN A 42 -10.08 -3.55 -9.55
C GLN A 42 -9.76 -2.16 -8.97
N HIS A 43 -8.58 -1.96 -8.38
CA HIS A 43 -8.12 -0.63 -7.93
C HIS A 43 -8.14 0.40 -9.05
N HIS A 44 -7.66 -0.01 -10.22
CA HIS A 44 -7.58 0.85 -11.39
C HIS A 44 -8.94 1.14 -12.03
N GLN A 45 -9.94 0.28 -11.86
CA GLN A 45 -11.25 0.40 -12.50
C GLN A 45 -12.29 1.14 -11.65
N ASN A 46 -12.20 1.08 -10.32
CA ASN A 46 -13.20 1.66 -9.44
C ASN A 46 -13.18 3.21 -9.44
N ASN A 47 -14.02 3.82 -10.27
CA ASN A 47 -14.68 5.09 -9.94
C ASN A 47 -15.78 4.75 -8.93
N SER A 48 -15.61 5.17 -7.67
CA SER A 48 -16.62 5.17 -6.60
C SER A 48 -17.92 4.44 -6.92
N ARG A 49 -17.93 3.12 -6.78
CA ARG A 49 -19.18 2.36 -6.62
C ARG A 49 -19.04 1.58 -5.32
N CYS A 50 -19.39 2.24 -4.22
CA CYS A 50 -19.93 1.52 -3.08
C CYS A 50 -21.23 0.87 -3.58
N SER A 51 -21.20 -0.42 -3.86
CA SER A 51 -22.40 -1.21 -4.06
C SER A 51 -22.07 -2.61 -3.61
N THR A 52 -22.61 -3.00 -2.46
CA THR A 52 -22.84 -4.38 -2.10
C THR A 52 -23.74 -4.97 -3.20
N LEU A 53 -23.16 -5.65 -4.18
CA LEU A 53 -23.93 -6.50 -5.08
C LEU A 53 -23.95 -7.88 -4.45
N THR A 54 -25.02 -8.14 -3.70
CA THR A 54 -25.46 -9.49 -3.39
C THR A 54 -26.08 -10.08 -4.65
N ASP A 55 -25.24 -10.52 -5.59
CA ASP A 55 -25.71 -11.52 -6.54
C ASP A 55 -25.75 -12.86 -5.77
N ASN A 56 -26.78 -13.64 -6.03
CA ASN A 56 -27.23 -14.80 -5.25
C ASN A 56 -26.29 -16.02 -5.35
N SER A 57 -24.99 -15.79 -5.30
CA SER A 57 -23.91 -16.76 -5.22
C SER A 57 -23.04 -16.30 -4.04
N ASN A 58 -22.81 -17.15 -3.06
CA ASN A 58 -22.12 -16.85 -1.79
C ASN A 58 -20.63 -16.48 -1.93
N GLU A 59 -20.22 -15.80 -3.00
CA GLU A 59 -18.89 -15.23 -3.14
C GLU A 59 -18.91 -13.78 -2.69
N ILE A 60 -18.38 -13.55 -1.48
CA ILE A 60 -18.02 -12.21 -1.03
C ILE A 60 -16.88 -11.74 -1.93
N LYS A 61 -17.20 -10.99 -2.99
CA LYS A 61 -16.17 -10.34 -3.81
C LYS A 61 -15.57 -9.18 -3.00
N ILE A 62 -14.40 -9.42 -2.43
CA ILE A 62 -13.66 -8.43 -1.64
C ILE A 62 -13.36 -7.22 -2.54
N LEU A 63 -13.87 -6.04 -2.14
CA LEU A 63 -13.45 -4.76 -2.69
C LEU A 63 -11.94 -4.62 -2.49
N PHE A 64 -11.22 -4.06 -3.47
CA PHE A 64 -9.76 -3.86 -3.42
C PHE A 64 -9.17 -3.76 -2.01
N GLU A 65 -8.26 -4.70 -1.71
CA GLU A 65 -7.62 -4.81 -0.41
C GLU A 65 -6.19 -4.24 -0.47
N TYR A 66 -5.90 -3.26 0.41
CA TYR A 66 -4.53 -2.81 0.66
C TYR A 66 -3.83 -3.76 1.64
N LEU A 67 -2.49 -3.78 1.63
CA LEU A 67 -1.74 -4.52 2.64
C LEU A 67 -2.11 -4.03 4.07
N PRO A 68 -2.29 -4.94 5.03
CA PRO A 68 -2.74 -4.59 6.37
C PRO A 68 -1.68 -3.77 7.12
N LYS A 69 -2.11 -2.95 8.08
CA LYS A 69 -1.19 -2.15 8.91
C LYS A 69 -0.22 -3.05 9.69
N PRO A 70 1.11 -2.90 9.54
CA PRO A 70 2.07 -3.62 10.37
C PRO A 70 1.86 -3.34 11.86
N THR A 71 2.05 -4.34 12.72
CA THR A 71 1.87 -4.22 14.18
C THR A 71 2.78 -3.17 14.80
N THR A 72 4.02 -3.06 14.30
CA THR A 72 5.06 -2.12 14.74
C THR A 72 4.89 -0.71 14.20
N SER A 73 4.02 -0.51 13.20
CA SER A 73 3.86 0.79 12.53
C SER A 73 2.93 1.73 13.30
N SER A 74 3.33 3.00 13.38
CA SER A 74 2.42 4.07 13.83
C SER A 74 1.38 4.38 12.75
N LYS A 75 0.24 4.95 13.16
CA LYS A 75 -0.83 5.32 12.24
C LYS A 75 -0.33 6.21 11.10
N ASP A 76 0.48 7.21 11.42
CA ASP A 76 0.99 8.18 10.44
C ASP A 76 1.90 7.52 9.37
N ILE A 77 2.69 6.50 9.75
CA ILE A 77 3.51 5.76 8.79
C ILE A 77 2.63 4.92 7.86
N TYR A 78 1.55 4.34 8.39
CA TYR A 78 0.60 3.60 7.57
C TYR A 78 -0.22 4.52 6.66
N ASP A 79 -0.63 5.69 7.14
CA ASP A 79 -1.29 6.71 6.32
C ASP A 79 -0.38 7.13 5.14
N LEU A 80 0.93 7.27 5.37
CA LEU A 80 1.90 7.51 4.29
C LEU A 80 1.93 6.36 3.26
N MET A 81 1.86 5.10 3.70
CA MET A 81 1.78 3.95 2.78
C MET A 81 0.52 4.04 1.93
N LEU A 82 -0.63 4.35 2.53
CA LEU A 82 -1.90 4.52 1.81
C LEU A 82 -1.83 5.68 0.78
N GLU A 83 -1.14 6.78 1.10
CA GLU A 83 -0.90 7.86 0.14
C GLU A 83 -0.03 7.41 -1.05
N CYS A 84 0.98 6.57 -0.80
CA CYS A 84 1.79 5.97 -1.86
C CYS A 84 0.98 5.03 -2.77
N TRP A 85 -0.05 4.36 -2.21
CA TRP A 85 -0.93 3.44 -2.93
C TRP A 85 -2.17 4.12 -3.55
N ARG A 86 -2.15 5.43 -3.76
CA ARG A 86 -3.25 6.13 -4.45
C ARG A 86 -3.37 5.69 -5.91
N ARG A 87 -4.62 5.56 -6.37
CA ARG A 87 -4.97 5.22 -7.76
C ARG A 87 -4.41 6.25 -8.74
N ASP A 88 -4.62 7.53 -8.46
CA ASP A 88 -4.03 8.63 -9.22
C ASP A 88 -2.53 8.74 -8.92
N GLU A 89 -1.70 8.51 -9.94
CA GLU A 89 -0.24 8.58 -9.85
C GLU A 89 0.24 9.98 -9.44
N ASN A 90 -0.49 11.04 -9.81
CA ASN A 90 -0.12 12.42 -9.47
C ASN A 90 -0.40 12.74 -8.00
N ALA A 91 -1.39 12.07 -7.41
CA ALA A 91 -1.79 12.24 -6.02
C ALA A 91 -0.87 11.51 -5.02
N ARG A 92 0.04 10.66 -5.51
CA ARG A 92 1.07 9.99 -4.70
C ARG A 92 2.16 11.00 -4.31
N PRO A 93 2.75 10.92 -3.11
CA PRO A 93 3.85 11.80 -2.73
C PRO A 93 5.09 11.56 -3.61
N THR A 94 6.02 12.50 -3.58
CA THR A 94 7.36 12.38 -4.15
C THR A 94 8.30 11.74 -3.13
N PHE A 95 9.40 11.14 -3.60
CA PHE A 95 10.44 10.65 -2.69
C PHE A 95 10.99 11.75 -1.77
N ARG A 96 11.04 13.00 -2.23
CA ARG A 96 11.45 14.14 -1.39
C ARG A 96 10.49 14.33 -0.20
N GLU A 97 9.18 14.30 -0.44
CA GLU A 97 8.17 14.43 0.62
C GLU A 97 8.21 13.24 1.59
N ILE A 98 8.34 12.01 1.06
CA ILE A 98 8.51 10.78 1.83
C ILE A 98 9.74 10.89 2.74
N THR A 99 10.90 11.26 2.20
CA THR A 99 12.14 11.40 2.97
C THR A 99 12.00 12.44 4.07
N LEU A 100 11.45 13.62 3.76
CA LEU A 100 11.24 14.67 4.77
C LEU A 100 10.30 14.22 5.90
N PHE A 101 9.24 13.48 5.56
CA PHE A 101 8.32 12.94 6.55
C PHE A 101 9.00 11.91 7.46
N LEU A 102 9.71 10.93 6.88
CA LEU A 102 10.40 9.89 7.65
C LEU A 102 11.53 10.47 8.52
N GLN A 103 12.29 11.44 8.00
CA GLN A 103 13.31 12.15 8.78
C GLN A 103 12.71 12.87 9.99
N ARG A 104 11.56 13.52 9.83
CA ARG A 104 10.87 14.16 10.95
C ARG A 104 10.40 13.15 11.99
N LYS A 105 9.97 11.96 11.59
CA LYS A 105 9.57 10.89 12.52
C LYS A 105 10.77 10.26 13.25
N ASN A 106 11.95 10.31 12.64
CA ASN A 106 13.19 9.83 13.23
C ASN A 106 14.02 10.93 13.92
N LEU A 107 13.45 12.14 14.12
CA LEU A 107 14.12 13.22 14.87
C LEU A 107 14.44 12.71 16.29
N GLY A 108 15.74 12.68 16.62
CA GLY A 108 16.24 12.19 17.90
C GLY A 108 16.74 10.73 17.87
N TYR A 109 16.62 10.02 16.75
CA TYR A 109 17.34 8.75 16.57
C TYR A 109 18.82 9.02 16.33
N ALA A 110 19.63 8.81 17.38
CA ALA A 110 21.08 8.71 17.27
C ALA A 110 21.44 7.22 17.32
N PRO A 111 21.84 6.58 16.20
CA PRO A 111 22.35 5.21 16.27
C PRO A 111 23.61 5.24 17.14
N THR A 112 23.54 4.62 18.31
CA THR A 112 24.72 4.43 19.16
C THR A 112 25.63 3.47 18.41
N CYS A 113 26.81 3.98 18.02
CA CYS A 113 27.92 3.20 17.51
C CYS A 113 28.34 2.11 18.50
#